data_AF-A0A8T1LYA9-F1
#
_entry.id   AF-A0A8T1LYA9-F1
#
_cell.length_a   1.000
_cell.length_b   1.000
_cell.length_c   1.000
_cell.angle_alpha   90.00
_cell.angle_beta   90.00
_cell.angle_gamma   90.00
#
_symmetry.space_group_name_H-M   'P 1'
#
loop_
_entity.id
_entity.type
_entity.pdbx_description
1 polymer ?
#
loop_
_entity_poly.entity_id
_entity_poly.type
_entity_poly.pdbx_seq_one_letter_code
_entity_poly.pdbx_strand_id
1 'polypeptide(L)'
;MQNTCESGRNESLARRLLDHMSDAHHFVIPYPENLVDPAGLLIELGRIVGEERACLACGRQFYGRRFHSSSSQKPNSHVALTAVRQHMLDKPGHMRLWCGEDDPLQVALTIAKAEEAGETSPPPAALAGGELFSRFYDQSVVAPSFVLPDTEEGVYEVRLPSGTVLGHRNLASVYRQHLPPTPTDVTLINQHALPSSRVTHTSRALVPSHIGPLCVRPQLHLPTKARADERHFEASRRAWELSTGIQGNLVLRAHLRRQY
;
A
#
# COMPACT_ATOMS: atom_id res chain seq x y z
N MET A 1 -8.04 -40.03 33.25
CA MET A 1 -9.06 -38.96 33.41
C MET A 1 -8.55 -37.73 34.15
N GLN A 2 -7.38 -37.76 34.82
CA GLN A 2 -6.82 -36.57 35.49
C GLN A 2 -6.15 -35.58 34.50
N ASN A 3 -5.44 -36.09 33.48
CA ASN A 3 -4.66 -35.27 32.55
C ASN A 3 -5.49 -34.31 31.67
N THR A 4 -6.74 -34.66 31.35
CA THR A 4 -7.62 -33.81 30.52
C THR A 4 -8.13 -32.58 31.28
N CYS A 5 -8.30 -32.70 32.60
CA CYS A 5 -8.73 -31.59 33.45
C CYS A 5 -7.58 -30.59 33.72
N GLU A 6 -6.34 -31.08 33.78
CA GLU A 6 -5.14 -30.24 33.95
C GLU A 6 -4.82 -29.45 32.68
N SER A 7 -4.95 -30.06 31.49
CA SER A 7 -4.76 -29.37 30.21
C SER A 7 -5.68 -28.16 30.05
N GLY A 8 -6.99 -28.34 30.29
CA GLY A 8 -7.96 -27.24 30.16
C GLY A 8 -7.78 -26.11 31.19
N ARG A 9 -7.26 -26.41 32.39
CA ARG A 9 -6.92 -25.38 33.39
C ARG A 9 -5.74 -24.54 32.92
N ASN A 10 -4.70 -25.19 32.39
CA ASN A 10 -3.49 -24.52 31.89
C ASN A 10 -3.80 -23.59 30.72
N GLU A 11 -4.64 -24.01 29.78
CA GLU A 11 -5.11 -23.17 28.67
C GLU A 11 -5.88 -21.94 29.16
N SER A 12 -6.77 -22.11 30.14
CA SER A 12 -7.55 -20.99 30.70
C SER A 12 -6.70 -19.96 31.46
N LEU A 13 -5.58 -20.40 32.04
CA LEU A 13 -4.62 -19.55 32.72
C LEU A 13 -3.74 -18.84 31.68
N ALA A 14 -3.26 -19.56 30.68
CA ALA A 14 -2.46 -19.02 29.59
C ALA A 14 -3.19 -17.88 28.88
N ARG A 15 -4.48 -18.05 28.55
CA ARG A 15 -5.29 -16.98 27.94
C ARG A 15 -5.37 -15.73 28.82
N ARG A 16 -5.64 -15.88 30.13
CA ARG A 16 -5.66 -14.75 31.07
C ARG A 16 -4.31 -14.03 31.19
N LEU A 17 -3.20 -14.76 31.09
CA LEU A 17 -1.87 -14.14 31.05
C LEU A 17 -1.66 -13.35 29.76
N LEU A 18 -2.10 -13.89 28.62
CA LEU A 18 -2.02 -13.19 27.34
C LEU A 18 -2.86 -11.92 27.34
N ASP A 19 -4.08 -11.96 27.87
CA ASP A 19 -4.94 -10.78 28.02
C ASP A 19 -4.29 -9.72 28.93
N HIS A 20 -3.68 -10.14 30.03
CA HIS A 20 -2.93 -9.22 30.89
C HIS A 20 -1.73 -8.59 30.15
N MET A 21 -1.00 -9.39 29.37
CA MET A 21 0.16 -8.90 28.61
C MET A 21 -0.27 -7.94 27.49
N SER A 22 -1.41 -8.17 26.84
CA SER A 22 -1.95 -7.25 25.83
C SER A 22 -2.42 -5.94 26.48
N ASP A 23 -3.06 -5.99 27.63
CA ASP A 23 -3.66 -4.82 28.28
C ASP A 23 -2.63 -3.97 29.04
N ALA A 24 -1.77 -4.61 29.84
CA ALA A 24 -0.83 -3.91 30.72
C ALA A 24 0.51 -3.58 30.04
N HIS A 25 0.91 -4.37 29.04
CA HIS A 25 2.22 -4.26 28.41
C HIS A 25 2.17 -4.05 26.90
N HIS A 26 0.96 -3.89 26.33
CA HIS A 26 0.74 -3.74 24.89
C HIS A 26 1.44 -4.84 24.08
N PHE A 27 1.45 -6.06 24.62
CA PHE A 27 2.00 -7.21 23.93
C PHE A 27 1.07 -7.63 22.79
N VAL A 28 1.50 -7.44 21.55
CA VAL A 28 0.68 -7.73 20.38
C VAL A 28 1.02 -9.11 19.82
N ILE A 29 0.02 -10.00 19.87
CA ILE A 29 0.04 -11.32 19.23
C ILE A 29 -0.73 -11.24 17.91
N PRO A 30 -0.14 -11.71 16.80
CA PRO A 30 -0.83 -11.80 15.51
C PRO A 30 -1.92 -12.89 15.51
N TYR A 31 -3.09 -12.59 14.96
CA TYR A 31 -4.21 -13.54 14.77
C TYR A 31 -4.58 -14.36 16.02
N PRO A 32 -4.92 -13.73 17.16
CA PRO A 32 -5.24 -14.44 18.40
C PRO A 32 -6.38 -15.45 18.27
N GLU A 33 -7.31 -15.23 17.33
CA GLU A 33 -8.42 -16.12 17.00
C GLU A 33 -7.99 -17.49 16.48
N ASN A 34 -6.81 -17.59 15.86
CA ASN A 34 -6.30 -18.81 15.25
C ASN A 34 -5.31 -19.56 16.17
N LEU A 35 -5.12 -19.09 17.41
CA LEU A 35 -4.17 -19.68 18.34
C LEU A 35 -4.76 -20.94 19.01
N VAL A 36 -4.24 -22.11 18.62
CA VAL A 36 -4.70 -23.42 19.11
C VAL A 36 -4.10 -23.72 20.49
N ASP A 37 -2.80 -23.46 20.67
CA ASP A 37 -2.08 -23.75 21.92
C ASP A 37 -1.41 -22.49 22.52
N PRO A 38 -2.11 -21.75 23.41
CA PRO A 38 -1.56 -20.58 24.07
C PRO A 38 -0.52 -20.93 25.14
N ALA A 39 -0.59 -22.13 25.72
CA ALA A 39 0.31 -22.54 26.79
C ALA A 39 1.70 -22.88 26.22
N GLY A 40 1.74 -23.63 25.12
CA GLY A 40 2.98 -23.92 24.38
C GLY A 40 3.67 -22.66 23.89
N LEU A 41 2.90 -21.70 23.35
CA LEU A 41 3.43 -20.40 22.93
C LEU A 41 4.14 -19.68 24.08
N LEU A 42 3.50 -19.58 25.25
CA LEU A 42 4.08 -18.91 26.42
C LEU A 42 5.34 -19.59 26.94
N ILE A 43 5.41 -20.92 26.88
CA ILE A 43 6.61 -21.68 27.29
C ILE A 43 7.80 -21.31 26.40
N GLU A 44 7.60 -21.23 25.09
CA GLU A 44 8.69 -20.88 24.16
C GLU A 44 9.08 -19.41 24.26
N LEU A 45 8.12 -18.50 24.45
CA LEU A 45 8.44 -17.10 24.75
C LEU A 45 9.23 -16.97 26.06
N GLY A 46 8.83 -17.74 27.07
CA GLY A 46 9.53 -17.85 28.34
C GLY A 46 10.96 -18.38 28.19
N ARG A 47 11.19 -19.33 27.27
CA ARG A 47 12.51 -19.86 26.94
C ARG A 47 13.41 -18.79 26.30
N ILE A 48 12.91 -18.04 25.31
CA ILE A 48 13.68 -17.00 24.62
C ILE A 48 14.05 -15.86 25.57
N VAL A 49 13.09 -15.37 26.37
CA VAL A 49 13.36 -14.28 27.32
C VAL A 49 14.15 -14.77 28.53
N GLY A 50 13.87 -15.99 29.00
CA GLY A 50 14.41 -16.57 30.22
C GLY A 50 15.81 -17.18 30.08
N GLU A 51 15.96 -18.10 29.13
CA GLU A 51 17.19 -18.87 28.92
C GLU A 51 18.16 -18.12 28.00
N GLU A 52 17.66 -17.72 26.82
CA GLU A 52 18.48 -17.06 25.79
C GLU A 52 18.71 -15.58 26.08
N ARG A 53 17.91 -14.98 26.97
CA ARG A 53 17.99 -13.56 27.36
C ARG A 53 17.93 -12.65 26.13
N ALA A 54 17.07 -12.99 25.18
CA ALA A 54 16.89 -12.26 23.95
C ALA A 54 15.59 -11.46 23.98
N CYS A 55 15.61 -10.28 23.36
CA CYS A 55 14.38 -9.54 23.07
C CYS A 55 13.64 -10.19 21.89
N LEU A 56 12.33 -10.36 22.04
CA LEU A 56 11.46 -10.96 21.03
C LEU A 56 11.48 -10.17 19.70
N ALA A 57 11.40 -8.85 19.74
CA ALA A 57 11.41 -8.05 18.52
C ALA A 57 12.84 -7.91 17.94
N CYS A 58 13.75 -7.24 18.63
CA CYS A 58 15.05 -6.93 17.99
C CYS A 58 16.04 -8.10 17.93
N GLY A 59 15.73 -9.27 18.51
CA GLY A 59 16.65 -10.41 18.61
C GLY A 59 17.92 -10.15 19.43
N ARG A 60 18.05 -8.96 20.04
CA ARG A 60 19.25 -8.58 20.80
C ARG A 60 19.34 -9.43 22.06
N GLN A 61 20.48 -10.07 22.26
CA GLN A 61 20.79 -10.82 23.46
C GLN A 61 21.45 -9.92 24.52
N PHE A 62 21.03 -10.09 25.77
CA PHE A 62 21.48 -9.30 26.91
C PHE A 62 22.30 -10.19 27.85
N TYR A 63 23.61 -10.22 27.60
CA TYR A 63 24.57 -10.68 28.60
C TYR A 63 25.19 -9.41 29.17
N GLY A 64 25.02 -9.16 30.47
CA GLY A 64 25.48 -7.92 31.12
C GLY A 64 26.94 -7.56 30.78
N ARG A 65 27.31 -6.29 30.96
CA ARG A 65 28.68 -5.82 30.66
C ARG A 65 29.72 -6.70 31.35
N ARG A 66 30.53 -7.40 30.56
CA ARG A 66 31.74 -8.10 31.02
C ARG A 66 32.81 -7.05 31.30
N PHE A 67 32.67 -6.28 32.37
CA PHE A 67 33.76 -5.43 32.84
C PHE A 67 34.88 -6.35 33.32
N HIS A 68 36.01 -6.40 32.58
CA HIS A 68 37.32 -6.97 32.93
C HIS A 68 37.41 -7.85 34.19
N SER A 69 36.61 -8.91 34.26
CA SER A 69 36.74 -9.96 35.27
C SER A 69 37.10 -11.24 34.52
N SER A 70 38.24 -11.81 34.88
CA SER A 70 38.82 -13.03 34.32
C SER A 70 37.77 -14.14 34.12
N SER A 71 37.43 -14.37 32.85
CA SER A 71 37.09 -15.63 32.17
C SER A 71 36.18 -16.71 32.79
N SER A 72 35.56 -16.55 33.96
CA SER A 72 34.85 -17.68 34.62
C SER A 72 33.53 -17.35 35.34
N GLN A 73 33.19 -16.08 35.58
CA GLN A 73 31.91 -15.77 36.22
C GLN A 73 30.75 -15.85 35.22
N LYS A 74 29.87 -16.84 35.42
CA LYS A 74 28.56 -16.91 34.76
C LYS A 74 27.89 -15.53 34.90
N PRO A 75 27.33 -14.96 33.82
CA PRO A 75 26.64 -13.69 33.91
C PRO A 75 25.53 -13.81 34.96
N ASN A 76 25.42 -12.83 35.86
CA ASN A 76 24.37 -12.79 36.86
C ASN A 76 23.00 -12.89 36.15
N SER A 77 22.38 -14.07 36.21
CA SER A 77 21.20 -14.42 35.40
C SER A 77 20.06 -13.45 35.66
N HIS A 78 19.86 -13.07 36.92
CA HIS A 78 18.86 -12.09 37.33
C HIS A 78 19.09 -10.71 36.70
N VAL A 79 20.35 -10.24 36.66
CA VAL A 79 20.70 -8.92 36.09
C VAL A 79 20.45 -8.88 34.58
N ALA A 80 20.77 -9.98 33.89
CA ALA A 80 20.48 -10.13 32.47
C ALA A 80 18.96 -10.13 32.22
N LEU A 81 18.19 -10.89 32.99
CA LEU A 81 16.72 -10.92 32.86
C LEU A 81 16.08 -9.56 33.12
N THR A 82 16.54 -8.83 34.14
CA THR A 82 16.05 -7.46 34.38
C THR A 82 16.37 -6.53 33.23
N ALA A 83 17.54 -6.67 32.60
CA ALA A 83 17.92 -5.85 31.46
C ALA A 83 17.07 -6.14 30.21
N VAL A 84 16.77 -7.42 29.92
CA VAL A 84 15.86 -7.79 28.81
C VAL A 84 14.48 -7.20 29.06
N ARG A 85 13.94 -7.38 30.27
CA ARG A 85 12.59 -6.89 30.63
C ARG A 85 12.50 -5.37 30.53
N GLN A 86 13.48 -4.65 31.09
CA GLN A 86 13.54 -3.19 30.97
C GLN A 86 13.65 -2.76 29.52
N HIS A 87 14.52 -3.40 28.74
CA HIS A 87 14.66 -3.09 27.31
C HIS A 87 13.35 -3.25 26.52
N MET A 88 12.60 -4.31 26.81
CA MET A 88 11.31 -4.56 26.17
C MET A 88 10.24 -3.53 26.58
N LEU A 89 10.26 -3.06 27.83
CA LEU A 89 9.34 -2.03 28.34
C LEU A 89 9.71 -0.60 27.89
N ASP A 90 11.00 -0.28 27.85
CA ASP A 90 11.51 1.07 27.56
C ASP A 90 11.40 1.41 26.07
N LYS A 91 11.50 0.41 25.18
CA LYS A 91 11.50 0.64 23.73
C LYS A 91 10.15 0.29 23.10
N PRO A 92 9.49 1.25 22.44
CA PRO A 92 8.22 0.99 21.76
C PRO A 92 8.43 -0.03 20.62
N GLY A 93 7.47 -0.93 20.46
CA GLY A 93 7.52 -1.98 19.43
C GLY A 93 8.36 -3.20 19.79
N HIS A 94 9.01 -3.24 20.96
CA HIS A 94 9.77 -4.41 21.42
C HIS A 94 8.91 -5.48 22.12
N MET A 95 7.63 -5.17 22.37
CA MET A 95 6.58 -6.06 22.90
C MET A 95 5.67 -6.58 21.77
N ARG A 96 6.24 -7.10 20.69
CA ARG A 96 5.48 -7.67 19.56
C ARG A 96 6.19 -8.89 19.01
N LEU A 97 5.42 -9.87 18.58
CA LEU A 97 5.90 -11.01 17.80
C LEU A 97 5.98 -10.65 16.31
N TRP A 98 7.03 -11.06 15.61
CA TRP A 98 7.14 -10.87 14.16
C TRP A 98 6.19 -11.79 13.41
N CYS A 99 5.54 -11.26 12.37
CA CYS A 99 4.76 -12.03 11.41
C CYS A 99 4.83 -11.37 10.03
N GLY A 100 4.77 -12.19 8.98
CA GLY A 100 4.69 -11.74 7.59
C GLY A 100 6.05 -11.58 6.93
N GLU A 101 6.18 -10.59 6.06
CA GLU A 101 7.40 -10.31 5.27
C GLU A 101 8.57 -9.81 6.15
N ASP A 102 8.26 -9.26 7.32
CA ASP A 102 9.24 -8.79 8.30
C ASP A 102 9.75 -9.91 9.24
N ASP A 103 9.30 -11.15 9.01
CA ASP A 103 9.72 -12.30 9.80
C ASP A 103 11.22 -12.59 9.57
N PRO A 104 12.06 -12.68 10.62
CA PRO A 104 13.47 -13.02 10.47
C PRO A 104 13.76 -14.29 9.68
N LEU A 105 12.86 -15.28 9.66
CA LEU A 105 13.06 -16.46 8.82
C LEU A 105 12.79 -16.15 7.34
N GLN A 106 11.75 -15.36 7.04
CA GLN A 106 11.52 -14.89 5.67
C GLN A 106 12.65 -13.96 5.21
N VAL A 107 13.19 -13.16 6.12
CA VAL A 107 14.38 -12.35 5.90
C VAL A 107 15.62 -13.24 5.66
N ALA A 108 15.80 -14.33 6.41
CA ALA A 108 16.90 -15.27 6.18
C ALA A 108 16.76 -16.04 4.85
N LEU A 109 15.54 -16.43 4.46
CA LEU A 109 15.25 -17.07 3.18
C LEU A 109 15.45 -16.10 2.01
N THR A 110 15.07 -14.83 2.17
CA THR A 110 15.33 -13.79 1.17
C THR A 110 16.82 -13.47 1.06
N ILE A 111 17.56 -13.46 2.18
CA ILE A 111 19.03 -13.36 2.18
C ILE A 111 19.64 -14.54 1.44
N ALA A 112 19.26 -15.78 1.73
CA ALA A 112 19.80 -16.96 1.06
C ALA A 112 19.54 -16.92 -0.46
N LYS A 113 18.32 -16.52 -0.86
CA LYS A 113 17.97 -16.29 -2.27
C LYS A 113 18.78 -15.15 -2.91
N ALA A 114 19.05 -14.08 -2.15
CA ALA A 114 19.83 -12.93 -2.61
C ALA A 114 21.33 -13.26 -2.70
N GLU A 115 21.85 -14.13 -1.83
CA GLU A 115 23.20 -14.68 -1.89
C GLU A 115 23.37 -15.58 -3.12
N GLU A 116 22.37 -16.43 -3.43
CA GLU A 116 22.31 -17.17 -4.69
C GLU A 116 22.27 -16.24 -5.92
N ALA A 117 21.68 -15.05 -5.78
CA ALA A 117 21.61 -14.01 -6.82
C ALA A 117 22.81 -13.04 -6.84
N GLY A 118 23.73 -13.10 -5.87
CA GLY A 118 24.94 -12.28 -5.81
C GLY A 118 24.81 -10.87 -5.20
N GLU A 119 23.79 -10.57 -4.39
CA GLU A 119 23.62 -9.27 -3.72
C GLU A 119 24.36 -9.20 -2.36
N THR A 120 25.02 -8.06 -2.06
CA THR A 120 26.13 -8.00 -1.07
C THR A 120 25.76 -7.51 0.35
N SER A 121 24.50 -7.33 0.72
CA SER A 121 24.19 -6.86 2.09
C SER A 121 22.96 -7.52 2.73
N PRO A 122 23.14 -8.46 3.67
CA PRO A 122 22.03 -9.01 4.44
C PRO A 122 21.59 -8.05 5.57
N PRO A 123 20.28 -7.84 5.79
CA PRO A 123 19.76 -7.12 6.94
C PRO A 123 19.92 -7.92 8.26
N PRO A 124 19.89 -7.25 9.43
CA PRO A 124 20.03 -7.90 10.74
C PRO A 124 18.82 -8.79 11.05
N ALA A 125 19.03 -10.10 11.19
CA ALA A 125 17.98 -11.07 11.51
C ALA A 125 17.63 -11.06 13.01
N ALA A 126 16.34 -10.94 13.32
CA ALA A 126 15.80 -11.17 14.66
C ALA A 126 15.77 -12.67 15.01
N LEU A 127 15.81 -13.02 16.30
CA LEU A 127 15.84 -14.42 16.74
C LEU A 127 14.43 -15.03 16.91
N ALA A 128 13.39 -14.19 17.00
CA ALA A 128 12.03 -14.64 17.28
C ALA A 128 11.05 -14.23 16.17
N GLY A 129 11.05 -15.01 15.09
CA GLY A 129 9.97 -15.10 14.10
C GLY A 129 10.16 -16.39 13.30
N GLY A 130 9.07 -16.89 12.69
CA GLY A 130 9.12 -18.06 11.81
C GLY A 130 8.13 -19.17 12.15
N GLU A 131 8.39 -20.34 11.54
CA GLU A 131 7.69 -21.63 11.72
C GLU A 131 7.60 -22.05 13.21
N LEU A 132 8.54 -21.57 14.03
CA LEU A 132 8.58 -21.77 15.48
C LEU A 132 7.32 -21.29 16.19
N PHE A 133 6.67 -20.24 15.70
CA PHE A 133 5.41 -19.76 16.27
C PHE A 133 4.21 -20.26 15.48
N SER A 134 4.35 -20.45 14.17
CA SER A 134 3.31 -20.99 13.28
C SER A 134 2.77 -22.36 13.73
N ARG A 135 3.59 -23.19 14.40
CA ARG A 135 3.15 -24.48 14.98
C ARG A 135 2.04 -24.38 16.03
N PHE A 136 1.88 -23.23 16.67
CA PHE A 136 0.85 -23.02 17.70
C PHE A 136 -0.46 -22.47 17.12
N TYR A 137 -0.47 -22.10 15.84
CA TYR A 137 -1.64 -21.61 15.13
C TYR A 137 -2.27 -22.70 14.29
N ASP A 138 -3.56 -22.54 14.01
CA ASP A 138 -4.28 -23.40 13.09
C ASP A 138 -3.78 -23.18 11.66
N GLN A 139 -3.09 -24.18 11.13
CA GLN A 139 -2.54 -24.18 9.76
C GLN A 139 -3.59 -24.50 8.71
N SER A 140 -4.82 -24.87 9.09
CA SER A 140 -5.88 -25.18 8.13
C SER A 140 -6.41 -23.93 7.40
N VAL A 141 -6.20 -22.74 7.96
CA VAL A 141 -6.62 -21.44 7.41
C VAL A 141 -5.59 -20.89 6.40
N VAL A 142 -5.07 -21.74 5.51
CA VAL A 142 -4.26 -21.25 4.38
C VAL A 142 -5.19 -20.54 3.41
N ALA A 143 -5.03 -19.23 3.27
CA ALA A 143 -5.76 -18.46 2.28
C ALA A 143 -5.53 -19.08 0.89
N PRO A 144 -6.59 -19.23 0.06
CA PRO A 144 -6.44 -19.78 -1.28
C PRO A 144 -5.36 -19.00 -2.04
N SER A 145 -4.39 -19.72 -2.57
CA SER A 145 -3.26 -19.13 -3.29
C SER A 145 -3.77 -18.28 -4.44
N PHE A 146 -3.20 -17.08 -4.57
CA PHE A 146 -3.39 -16.26 -5.76
C PHE A 146 -2.79 -16.99 -6.96
N VAL A 147 -3.57 -17.13 -8.02
CA VAL A 147 -3.06 -17.67 -9.28
C VAL A 147 -2.41 -16.52 -10.03
N LEU A 148 -1.08 -16.42 -9.92
CA LEU A 148 -0.30 -15.59 -10.83
C LEU A 148 -0.21 -16.34 -12.16
N PRO A 149 -0.61 -15.73 -13.29
CA PRO A 149 -0.38 -16.33 -14.60
C PRO A 149 1.12 -16.35 -14.90
N ASP A 150 1.68 -17.54 -15.15
CA ASP A 150 3.12 -17.75 -15.45
C ASP A 150 3.55 -17.19 -16.83
N THR A 151 2.61 -16.69 -17.62
CA THR A 151 2.83 -16.18 -18.97
C THR A 151 3.08 -14.67 -18.96
N GLU A 152 4.06 -14.22 -19.75
CA GLU A 152 4.49 -12.82 -19.92
C GLU A 152 3.34 -11.86 -20.29
N GLU A 153 2.27 -12.37 -20.88
CA GLU A 153 1.07 -11.64 -21.28
C GLU A 153 0.11 -11.31 -20.11
N GLY A 154 0.31 -11.93 -18.95
CA GLY A 154 -0.54 -11.79 -17.75
C GLY A 154 0.04 -10.90 -16.64
N VAL A 155 1.19 -10.27 -16.86
CA VAL A 155 1.94 -9.50 -15.85
C VAL A 155 1.13 -8.30 -15.28
N TYR A 156 0.09 -7.87 -15.99
CA TYR A 156 -0.68 -6.67 -15.64
C TYR A 156 -2.03 -6.93 -14.96
N GLU A 157 -2.43 -8.20 -14.78
CA GLU A 157 -3.72 -8.57 -14.21
C GLU A 157 -3.60 -9.70 -13.18
N VAL A 158 -4.25 -9.53 -12.03
CA VAL A 158 -4.33 -10.56 -10.98
C VAL A 158 -5.75 -11.07 -10.90
N ARG A 159 -5.93 -12.38 -11.04
CA ARG A 159 -7.23 -13.05 -10.88
C ARG A 159 -7.37 -13.57 -9.47
N LEU A 160 -8.34 -13.03 -8.74
CA LEU A 160 -8.69 -13.49 -7.41
C LEU A 160 -9.43 -14.83 -7.48
N PRO A 161 -9.36 -15.67 -6.43
CA PRO A 161 -10.19 -16.87 -6.29
C PRO A 161 -11.70 -16.59 -6.38
N SER A 162 -12.11 -15.35 -6.10
CA SER A 162 -13.49 -14.87 -6.29
C SER A 162 -13.90 -14.69 -7.75
N GLY A 163 -12.97 -14.84 -8.70
CA GLY A 163 -13.17 -14.56 -10.13
C GLY A 163 -12.99 -13.08 -10.50
N THR A 164 -12.73 -12.20 -9.53
CA THR A 164 -12.50 -10.77 -9.77
C THR A 164 -11.12 -10.56 -10.39
N VAL A 165 -11.04 -9.70 -11.41
CA VAL A 165 -9.78 -9.31 -12.05
C VAL A 165 -9.32 -7.95 -11.52
N LEU A 166 -8.12 -7.88 -10.95
CA LEU A 166 -7.47 -6.65 -10.50
C LEU A 166 -6.39 -6.22 -11.48
N GLY A 167 -6.44 -4.98 -11.93
CA GLY A 167 -5.42 -4.40 -12.80
C GLY A 167 -4.19 -3.88 -12.06
N HIS A 168 -3.06 -3.80 -12.77
CA HIS A 168 -1.80 -3.29 -12.23
C HIS A 168 -1.78 -1.76 -12.09
N ARG A 169 -1.15 -1.23 -11.03
CA ARG A 169 -1.08 0.23 -10.76
C ARG A 169 -0.50 1.05 -11.91
N ASN A 170 0.42 0.46 -12.68
CA ASN A 170 1.09 1.15 -13.81
C ASN A 170 0.12 1.50 -14.94
N LEU A 171 -1.01 0.77 -15.06
CA LEU A 171 -2.03 1.01 -16.06
C LEU A 171 -3.20 1.87 -15.53
N ALA A 172 -3.05 2.50 -14.36
CA ALA A 172 -4.09 3.36 -13.79
C ALA A 172 -4.50 4.51 -14.71
N SER A 173 -3.59 5.02 -15.55
CA SER A 173 -3.91 6.03 -16.56
C SER A 173 -4.83 5.48 -17.64
N VAL A 174 -4.60 4.25 -18.11
CA VAL A 174 -5.40 3.55 -19.12
C VAL A 174 -6.78 3.20 -18.55
N TYR A 175 -6.83 2.66 -17.33
CA TYR A 175 -8.11 2.31 -16.68
C TYR A 175 -9.00 3.52 -16.36
N ARG A 176 -8.43 4.73 -16.27
CA ARG A 176 -9.20 5.97 -16.11
C ARG A 176 -9.73 6.54 -17.43
N GLN A 177 -9.36 5.98 -18.58
CA GLN A 177 -9.82 6.46 -19.87
C GLN A 177 -11.28 6.04 -20.10
N HIS A 178 -12.14 7.02 -20.37
CA HIS A 178 -13.49 6.78 -20.86
C HIS A 178 -13.49 6.97 -22.39
N LEU A 179 -13.20 5.89 -23.11
CA LEU A 179 -13.24 5.90 -24.57
C LEU A 179 -14.70 5.96 -25.06
N PRO A 180 -14.99 6.70 -26.15
CA PRO A 180 -16.33 6.65 -26.75
C PRO A 180 -16.62 5.21 -27.20
N PRO A 181 -17.87 4.74 -27.09
CA PRO A 181 -18.24 3.43 -27.59
C PRO A 181 -17.86 3.36 -29.08
N THR A 182 -17.32 2.22 -29.49
CA THR A 182 -17.08 1.97 -30.91
C THR A 182 -18.40 2.18 -31.63
N PRO A 183 -18.43 2.96 -32.74
CA PRO A 183 -19.64 3.11 -33.52
C PRO A 183 -19.97 1.73 -34.09
N THR A 184 -20.86 1.00 -33.42
CA THR A 184 -21.64 -0.04 -34.08
C THR A 184 -22.29 0.67 -35.24
N ASP A 185 -22.07 0.19 -36.47
CA ASP A 185 -22.57 0.81 -37.69
C ASP A 185 -24.11 0.85 -37.71
N VAL A 186 -24.71 1.80 -36.96
CA VAL A 186 -26.14 2.13 -37.02
C VAL A 186 -26.43 2.90 -38.32
N THR A 187 -25.39 3.21 -39.11
CA THR A 187 -25.52 3.81 -40.44
C THR A 187 -26.17 2.87 -41.47
N LEU A 188 -26.33 1.57 -41.16
CA LEU A 188 -27.17 0.67 -41.96
C LEU A 188 -28.67 0.73 -41.59
N ILE A 189 -29.03 1.19 -40.39
CA ILE A 189 -30.44 1.19 -39.94
C ILE A 189 -31.17 2.47 -40.38
N ASN A 190 -30.46 3.56 -40.63
CA ASN A 190 -31.04 4.84 -41.05
C ASN A 190 -30.96 5.14 -42.56
N GLN A 191 -30.75 4.13 -43.41
CA GLN A 191 -30.81 4.33 -44.87
C GLN A 191 -32.24 4.50 -45.39
N HIS A 192 -33.26 4.22 -44.58
CA HIS A 192 -34.67 4.28 -45.00
C HIS A 192 -35.43 5.51 -44.48
N ALA A 193 -34.78 6.46 -43.79
CA ALA A 193 -35.46 7.61 -43.17
C ALA A 193 -35.17 8.99 -43.82
N LEU A 194 -34.49 9.03 -44.98
CA LEU A 194 -34.32 10.27 -45.73
C LEU A 194 -35.08 10.18 -47.06
N PRO A 195 -36.08 11.06 -47.32
CA PRO A 195 -36.76 11.08 -48.60
C PRO A 195 -35.77 11.49 -49.69
N SER A 196 -35.73 10.66 -50.72
CA SER A 196 -34.97 10.82 -51.96
C SER A 196 -35.09 12.23 -52.53
N SER A 197 -34.07 13.05 -52.29
CA SER A 197 -33.75 14.21 -53.13
C SER A 197 -32.53 13.83 -53.94
N ARG A 198 -32.74 13.65 -55.25
CA ARG A 198 -31.69 13.40 -56.25
C ARG A 198 -30.56 14.42 -56.08
N VAL A 199 -29.45 13.98 -55.51
CA VAL A 199 -28.17 14.68 -55.65
C VAL A 199 -27.15 13.65 -56.10
N THR A 200 -26.75 13.83 -57.34
CA THR A 200 -25.64 13.19 -58.03
C THR A 200 -24.47 12.88 -57.11
N HIS A 201 -23.95 11.65 -57.22
CA HIS A 201 -22.64 11.26 -56.69
C HIS A 201 -21.59 12.32 -57.03
N THR A 202 -21.20 13.11 -56.03
CA THR A 202 -19.96 13.87 -56.09
C THR A 202 -19.00 13.19 -55.14
N SER A 203 -18.11 12.39 -55.71
CA SER A 203 -16.92 11.88 -55.06
C SER A 203 -16.06 13.08 -54.69
N ARG A 204 -16.37 13.75 -53.58
CA ARG A 204 -15.52 14.80 -53.01
C ARG A 204 -14.38 14.12 -52.27
N ALA A 205 -13.42 13.62 -53.03
CA ALA A 205 -12.08 13.40 -52.52
C ALA A 205 -11.54 14.79 -52.13
N LEU A 206 -11.60 15.11 -50.84
CA LEU A 206 -10.97 16.29 -50.28
C LEU A 206 -9.45 16.10 -50.39
N VAL A 207 -8.85 16.71 -51.40
CA VAL A 207 -7.39 16.82 -51.50
C VAL A 207 -6.94 17.87 -50.47
N PRO A 208 -5.96 17.58 -49.59
CA PRO A 208 -5.47 18.57 -48.66
C PRO A 208 -4.57 19.56 -49.42
N SER A 209 -5.10 20.73 -49.77
CA SER A 209 -4.27 21.84 -50.22
C SER A 209 -3.60 22.49 -49.00
N HIS A 210 -2.28 22.52 -49.00
CA HIS A 210 -1.38 23.14 -48.01
C HIS A 210 -1.42 24.68 -48.01
N ILE A 211 -2.37 25.26 -48.75
CA ILE A 211 -2.83 26.63 -48.60
C ILE A 211 -4.32 26.46 -48.32
N GLY A 212 -4.70 26.68 -47.08
CA GLY A 212 -6.06 26.39 -46.62
C GLY A 212 -7.10 27.12 -47.49
N PRO A 213 -8.29 26.55 -47.70
CA PRO A 213 -9.36 27.35 -48.24
C PRO A 213 -9.55 28.52 -47.29
N LEU A 214 -9.59 29.75 -47.84
CA LEU A 214 -10.33 30.81 -47.19
C LEU A 214 -11.77 30.31 -47.11
N CYS A 215 -12.06 29.50 -46.09
CA CYS A 215 -13.36 29.44 -45.49
C CYS A 215 -13.56 30.86 -44.97
N VAL A 216 -14.00 31.75 -45.86
CA VAL A 216 -14.95 32.79 -45.49
C VAL A 216 -16.09 31.99 -44.89
N ARG A 217 -15.96 31.72 -43.59
CA ARG A 217 -17.08 31.45 -42.69
C ARG A 217 -18.15 32.42 -43.18
N PRO A 218 -19.41 32.01 -43.45
CA PRO A 218 -20.45 32.96 -43.75
C PRO A 218 -20.57 33.84 -42.52
N GLN A 219 -19.79 34.91 -42.53
CA GLN A 219 -19.86 36.00 -41.60
C GLN A 219 -21.17 36.60 -42.04
N LEU A 220 -22.26 36.21 -41.36
CA LEU A 220 -23.40 37.08 -41.20
C LEU A 220 -22.80 38.47 -41.01
N HIS A 221 -22.99 39.33 -42.01
CA HIS A 221 -22.42 40.66 -42.02
C HIS A 221 -23.09 41.43 -40.88
N LEU A 222 -22.57 41.25 -39.66
CA LEU A 222 -22.86 42.14 -38.57
C LEU A 222 -22.30 43.50 -39.01
N PRO A 223 -23.10 44.58 -38.91
CA PRO A 223 -22.68 45.91 -39.32
C PRO A 223 -21.37 46.25 -38.61
N THR A 224 -20.48 46.98 -39.27
CA THR A 224 -19.17 47.40 -38.72
C THR A 224 -19.26 48.02 -37.33
N LYS A 225 -20.39 48.65 -36.98
CA LYS A 225 -20.73 49.11 -35.64
C LYS A 225 -20.73 47.98 -34.60
N ALA A 226 -21.43 46.87 -34.85
CA ALA A 226 -21.52 45.76 -33.91
C ALA A 226 -20.16 45.08 -33.63
N ARG A 227 -19.26 45.01 -34.64
CA ARG A 227 -17.89 44.52 -34.44
C ARG A 227 -17.00 45.50 -33.67
N ALA A 228 -17.21 46.81 -33.87
CA ALA A 228 -16.51 47.83 -33.10
C ALA A 228 -16.98 47.83 -31.63
N ASP A 229 -18.29 47.65 -31.41
CA ASP A 229 -18.92 47.56 -30.10
C ASP A 229 -18.43 46.32 -29.34
N GLU A 230 -18.34 45.17 -30.01
CA GLU A 230 -17.83 43.92 -29.41
C GLU A 230 -16.34 44.03 -29.04
N ARG A 231 -15.52 44.62 -29.90
CA ARG A 231 -14.10 44.89 -29.60
C ARG A 231 -13.94 45.89 -28.45
N HIS A 232 -14.78 46.92 -28.41
CA HIS A 232 -14.75 47.91 -27.33
C HIS A 232 -15.20 47.30 -26.01
N PHE A 233 -16.23 46.44 -26.04
CA PHE A 233 -16.69 45.68 -24.89
C PHE A 233 -15.61 44.74 -24.37
N GLU A 234 -14.96 43.97 -25.24
CA GLU A 234 -13.84 43.10 -24.85
C GLU A 234 -12.65 43.88 -24.27
N ALA A 235 -12.31 45.03 -24.86
CA ALA A 235 -11.25 45.89 -24.37
C ALA A 235 -11.59 46.47 -22.98
N SER A 236 -12.81 46.95 -22.77
CA SER A 236 -13.29 47.44 -21.47
C SER A 236 -13.33 46.34 -20.42
N ARG A 237 -13.74 45.12 -20.81
CA ARG A 237 -13.75 43.96 -19.90
C ARG A 237 -12.33 43.60 -19.45
N ARG A 238 -11.37 43.52 -20.38
CA ARG A 238 -9.96 43.25 -20.05
C ARG A 238 -9.35 44.35 -19.17
N ALA A 239 -9.66 45.62 -19.44
CA ALA A 239 -9.20 46.73 -18.62
C ALA A 239 -9.75 46.67 -17.18
N TRP A 240 -11.02 46.28 -17.04
CA TRP A 240 -11.66 46.09 -15.73
C TRP A 240 -11.13 44.86 -14.98
N GLU A 241 -10.91 43.73 -15.67
CA GLU A 241 -10.29 42.53 -15.11
C GLU A 241 -8.87 42.83 -14.58
N LEU A 242 -8.10 43.64 -15.32
CA LEU A 242 -6.75 44.02 -14.92
C LEU A 242 -6.75 44.98 -13.73
N SER A 243 -7.62 45.99 -13.72
CA SER A 243 -7.72 46.95 -12.61
C SER A 243 -8.18 46.29 -11.32
N THR A 244 -9.20 45.42 -11.39
CA THR A 244 -9.70 44.65 -10.25
C THR A 244 -8.69 43.61 -9.77
N GLY A 245 -7.94 42.96 -10.68
CA GLY A 245 -6.86 42.04 -10.32
C GLY A 245 -5.71 42.72 -9.56
N ILE A 246 -5.30 43.93 -9.99
CA ILE A 246 -4.28 44.71 -9.29
C ILE A 246 -4.76 45.14 -7.90
N GLN A 247 -6.01 45.58 -7.76
CA GLN A 247 -6.59 45.90 -6.44
C GLN A 247 -6.74 44.65 -5.56
N GLY A 248 -7.09 43.51 -6.17
CA GLY A 248 -7.19 42.20 -5.51
C GLY A 248 -5.87 41.75 -4.89
N ASN A 249 -4.72 42.08 -5.49
CA ASN A 249 -3.40 41.80 -4.90
C ASN A 249 -3.18 42.51 -3.55
N LEU A 250 -3.83 43.64 -3.28
CA LEU A 250 -3.76 44.31 -1.98
C LEU A 250 -4.82 43.80 -1.02
N VAL A 251 -6.05 43.62 -1.49
CA VAL A 251 -7.21 43.22 -0.66
C VAL A 251 -7.12 41.75 -0.22
N LEU A 252 -6.75 40.84 -1.13
CA LEU A 252 -6.75 39.40 -0.88
C LEU A 252 -5.47 38.90 -0.17
N ARG A 253 -4.47 39.76 0.01
CA ARG A 253 -3.19 39.42 0.66
C ARG A 253 -3.10 39.89 2.12
N ALA A 254 -4.23 40.11 2.79
CA ALA A 254 -4.29 40.57 4.20
C ALA A 254 -3.54 39.66 5.19
N HIS A 255 -3.36 38.37 4.88
CA HIS A 255 -2.65 37.40 5.73
C HIS A 255 -1.44 36.75 5.05
N LEU A 256 -0.87 37.40 4.02
CA LEU A 256 0.29 36.86 3.32
C LEU A 256 1.55 36.97 4.20
N ARG A 257 2.07 35.83 4.66
CA ARG A 257 3.32 35.74 5.42
C ARG A 257 4.52 35.64 4.47
N ARG A 258 5.52 36.50 4.63
CA ARG A 258 6.78 36.41 3.87
C ARG A 258 7.55 35.15 4.28
N GLN A 259 7.98 34.38 3.29
CA GLN A 259 8.95 33.30 3.47
C GLN A 259 10.32 33.90 3.15
N TYR A 260 11.21 33.90 4.14
CA TYR A 260 12.65 34.13 3.96
C TYR A 260 13.35 32.79 4.08
#